data_AF-A0A956N120-F1
#
_entry.id   AF-A0A956N120-F1
#
_cell.length_a   1.000
_cell.length_b   1.000
_cell.length_c   1.000
_cell.angle_alpha   90.00
_cell.angle_beta   90.00
_cell.angle_gamma   90.00
#
_symmetry.space_group_name_H-M   'P 1'
#
loop_
_entity.id
_entity.type
_entity.pdbx_description
1 polymer ?
#
loop_
_entity_poly.entity_id
_entity_poly.type
_entity_poly.pdbx_seq_one_letter_code
_entity_poly.pdbx_strand_id
1 'polypeptide(L)'
;LSHILPFKTNKGFVSIVTLEGVKDLNYLKVISDSKIIFVDKVGEISNIFKKYRESSSYLVILSYFLIFILLNFRYKFAVAVKIILPSLLAAFCTVILLTLIVGYYSIFHIIALLIVLGLGIDSAIFLYQAKKDLKPTFTAVFLSSLTTAMSFGLLTISKTAAIYDFGLTILIGIFFVFIFSPVAIDKLKKD
;
A
#
# COMPACT_ATOMS: atom_id res chain seq x y z
N LEU A 1 -25.14 -6.73 -26.40
CA LEU A 1 -25.24 -8.01 -27.15
C LEU A 1 -24.33 -7.90 -28.36
N SER A 2 -23.04 -8.13 -28.18
CA SER A 2 -22.02 -7.95 -29.22
C SER A 2 -21.00 -9.08 -29.10
N HIS A 3 -21.05 -9.99 -30.09
CA HIS A 3 -20.22 -11.18 -30.28
C HIS A 3 -20.63 -12.46 -29.54
N ILE A 4 -21.33 -13.33 -30.29
CA ILE A 4 -21.50 -14.75 -30.00
C ILE A 4 -20.38 -15.49 -30.75
N LEU A 5 -19.41 -16.05 -30.03
CA LEU A 5 -18.45 -17.00 -30.60
C LEU A 5 -18.95 -18.42 -30.32
N PRO A 6 -19.47 -19.15 -31.33
CA PRO A 6 -19.93 -20.51 -31.13
C PRO A 6 -18.73 -21.46 -31.01
N PHE A 7 -18.53 -22.04 -29.83
CA PHE A 7 -17.57 -23.12 -29.63
C PHE A 7 -18.31 -24.46 -29.69
N LYS A 8 -17.90 -25.34 -30.62
CA LYS A 8 -18.46 -26.69 -30.78
C LYS A 8 -17.70 -27.66 -29.87
N THR A 9 -18.38 -28.26 -28.89
CA THR A 9 -17.84 -29.35 -28.06
C THR A 9 -18.59 -30.66 -28.37
N ASN A 10 -18.00 -31.81 -28.05
CA ASN A 10 -18.51 -33.16 -28.38
C ASN A 10 -19.89 -33.53 -27.77
N LYS A 11 -20.57 -32.60 -27.09
CA LYS A 11 -21.91 -32.77 -26.49
C LYS A 11 -22.91 -31.64 -26.84
N GLY A 12 -22.58 -30.70 -27.73
CA GLY A 12 -23.49 -29.64 -28.18
C GLY A 12 -22.82 -28.31 -28.52
N PHE A 13 -23.64 -27.30 -28.86
CA PHE A 13 -23.20 -25.93 -29.13
C PHE A 13 -23.24 -25.10 -27.84
N VAL A 14 -22.13 -24.44 -27.51
CA VAL A 14 -22.05 -23.48 -26.39
C VAL A 14 -21.80 -22.09 -26.96
N SER A 15 -22.57 -21.10 -26.50
CA SER A 15 -22.48 -19.71 -26.93
C SER A 15 -22.08 -18.83 -25.75
N ILE A 16 -20.96 -18.12 -25.88
CA ILE A 16 -20.53 -17.13 -24.90
C ILE A 16 -21.17 -15.80 -25.28
N VAL A 17 -21.91 -15.19 -24.34
CA VAL A 17 -22.54 -13.88 -24.53
C VAL A 17 -21.92 -12.91 -23.53
N THR A 18 -21.22 -11.90 -24.03
CA THR A 18 -20.74 -10.77 -23.24
C THR A 18 -21.90 -9.83 -22.93
N LEU A 19 -22.20 -9.65 -21.65
CA LEU A 19 -23.19 -8.70 -21.17
C LEU A 19 -22.48 -7.38 -20.86
N GLU A 20 -22.86 -6.32 -21.56
CA GLU A 20 -22.33 -4.97 -21.40
C GLU A 20 -23.43 -4.07 -20.83
N GLY A 21 -23.13 -3.29 -19.77
CA GLY A 21 -24.09 -2.34 -19.18
C GLY A 21 -24.98 -2.86 -18.05
N VAL A 22 -24.65 -3.98 -17.41
CA VAL A 22 -25.44 -4.53 -16.29
C VAL A 22 -25.15 -3.75 -15.00
N LYS A 23 -26.14 -2.98 -14.51
CA LYS A 23 -26.06 -2.24 -13.25
C LYS A 23 -26.47 -3.06 -12.01
N ASP A 24 -27.26 -4.13 -12.19
CA ASP A 24 -27.73 -4.98 -11.09
C ASP A 24 -27.45 -6.47 -11.35
N LEU A 25 -26.42 -6.99 -10.67
CA LEU A 25 -25.99 -8.39 -10.75
C LEU A 25 -26.94 -9.38 -10.03
N ASN A 26 -27.84 -8.87 -9.18
CA ASN A 26 -28.72 -9.71 -8.37
C ASN A 26 -29.87 -10.36 -9.17
N TYR A 27 -30.33 -9.73 -10.25
CA TYR A 27 -31.39 -10.31 -11.10
C TYR A 27 -30.89 -11.48 -11.97
N LEU A 28 -29.60 -11.51 -12.29
CA LEU A 28 -29.02 -12.55 -13.15
C LEU A 28 -28.79 -13.89 -12.43
N LYS A 29 -28.66 -13.88 -11.10
CA LYS A 29 -28.58 -15.12 -10.29
C LYS A 29 -29.90 -15.87 -10.21
N VAL A 30 -31.03 -15.17 -10.35
CA VAL A 30 -32.38 -15.77 -10.26
C VAL A 30 -32.73 -16.58 -11.50
N ILE A 31 -32.07 -16.32 -12.64
CA ILE A 31 -32.31 -17.00 -13.94
C ILE A 31 -31.28 -18.15 -14.16
N SER A 32 -30.50 -18.50 -13.13
CA SER A 32 -29.56 -19.62 -13.16
C SER A 32 -30.31 -20.97 -13.09
N ASP A 33 -31.00 -21.32 -14.16
CA ASP A 33 -31.45 -22.70 -14.36
C ASP A 33 -30.34 -23.55 -15.00
N SER A 34 -30.41 -24.85 -14.76
CA SER A 34 -29.46 -25.96 -14.95
C SER A 34 -28.67 -26.09 -16.28
N LYS A 35 -28.78 -25.13 -17.21
CA LYS A 35 -28.01 -25.03 -18.48
C LYS A 35 -27.20 -23.74 -18.65
N ILE A 36 -27.25 -22.80 -17.71
CA ILE A 36 -26.57 -21.51 -17.81
C ILE A 36 -25.56 -21.39 -16.65
N ILE A 37 -24.27 -21.52 -16.96
CA ILE A 37 -23.20 -21.28 -15.99
C ILE A 37 -22.79 -19.81 -16.11
N PHE A 38 -23.23 -18.99 -15.16
CA PHE A 38 -22.72 -17.63 -15.01
C PHE A 38 -21.28 -17.69 -14.49
N VAL A 39 -20.32 -17.40 -15.37
CA VAL A 39 -18.90 -17.28 -15.01
C VAL A 39 -18.60 -15.81 -14.76
N ASP A 40 -18.87 -15.34 -13.54
CA ASP A 40 -18.51 -14.01 -13.08
C ASP A 40 -17.04 -13.97 -12.67
N LYS A 41 -16.13 -13.90 -13.65
CA LYS A 41 -14.69 -13.75 -13.40
C LYS A 41 -14.36 -12.44 -12.68
N VAL A 42 -15.22 -11.43 -12.76
CA VAL A 42 -14.99 -10.10 -12.17
C VAL A 42 -15.37 -10.09 -10.68
N GLY A 43 -16.39 -10.85 -10.30
CA GLY A 43 -16.83 -11.09 -8.92
C GLY A 43 -15.91 -12.03 -8.11
N GLU A 44 -15.42 -13.12 -8.71
CA GLU A 44 -14.49 -14.03 -8.01
C GLU A 44 -13.11 -13.40 -7.76
N ILE A 45 -12.60 -12.64 -8.73
CA ILE A 45 -11.35 -11.88 -8.56
C ILE A 45 -11.58 -10.79 -7.50
N SER A 46 -12.71 -10.07 -7.51
CA SER A 46 -13.00 -9.05 -6.48
C SER A 46 -13.11 -9.63 -5.07
N ASN A 47 -13.69 -10.82 -4.89
CA ASN A 47 -13.85 -11.43 -3.56
C ASN A 47 -12.52 -11.99 -3.00
N ILE A 48 -11.65 -12.48 -3.89
CA ILE A 48 -10.28 -12.88 -3.53
C ILE A 48 -9.47 -11.65 -3.14
N PHE A 49 -9.51 -10.57 -3.93
CA PHE A 49 -8.80 -9.32 -3.63
C PHE A 49 -9.31 -8.64 -2.35
N LYS A 50 -10.60 -8.79 -1.99
CA LYS A 50 -11.17 -8.28 -0.73
C LYS A 50 -10.61 -9.01 0.49
N LYS A 51 -10.48 -10.35 0.43
CA LYS A 51 -9.83 -11.16 1.50
C LYS A 51 -8.33 -10.89 1.63
N TYR A 52 -7.63 -10.68 0.51
CA TYR A 52 -6.21 -10.30 0.56
C TYR A 52 -6.02 -8.87 1.09
N ARG A 53 -6.92 -7.94 0.77
CA ARG A 53 -6.88 -6.56 1.29
C ARG A 53 -7.03 -6.53 2.82
N GLU A 54 -7.97 -7.30 3.37
CA GLU A 54 -8.14 -7.40 4.83
C GLU A 54 -6.90 -8.04 5.49
N SER A 55 -6.45 -9.18 4.97
CA SER A 55 -5.28 -9.89 5.52
C SER A 55 -4.02 -9.02 5.51
N SER A 56 -3.76 -8.30 4.42
CA SER A 56 -2.60 -7.40 4.32
C SER A 56 -2.73 -6.18 5.25
N SER A 57 -3.94 -5.69 5.51
CA SER A 57 -4.13 -4.60 6.49
C SER A 57 -3.77 -5.03 7.91
N TYR A 58 -4.11 -6.27 8.28
CA TYR A 58 -3.67 -6.85 9.55
C TYR A 58 -2.16 -7.00 9.62
N LEU A 59 -1.47 -7.29 8.50
CA LEU A 59 -0.01 -7.34 8.47
C LEU A 59 0.64 -5.98 8.74
N VAL A 60 0.05 -4.87 8.29
CA VAL A 60 0.54 -3.52 8.62
C VAL A 60 0.39 -3.22 10.10
N ILE A 61 -0.77 -3.55 10.68
CA ILE A 61 -1.01 -3.34 12.11
C ILE A 61 -0.07 -4.23 12.94
N LEU A 62 0.08 -5.49 12.55
CA LEU A 62 0.97 -6.45 13.20
C LEU A 62 2.43 -6.04 13.09
N SER A 63 2.86 -5.48 11.95
CA SER A 63 4.25 -5.00 11.79
C SER A 63 4.53 -3.79 12.67
N TYR A 64 3.63 -2.81 12.74
CA TYR A 64 3.74 -1.70 13.70
C TYR A 64 3.81 -2.22 15.14
N PHE A 65 2.98 -3.20 15.50
CA PHE A 65 2.97 -3.79 16.84
C PHE A 65 4.27 -4.52 17.17
N LEU A 66 4.77 -5.36 16.26
CA LEU A 66 6.03 -6.09 16.42
C LEU A 66 7.22 -5.14 16.54
N ILE A 67 7.29 -4.13 15.69
CA ILE A 67 8.31 -3.08 15.75
C ILE A 67 8.23 -2.35 17.09
N PHE A 68 7.03 -2.00 17.53
CA PHE A 68 6.84 -1.34 18.82
C PHE A 68 7.37 -2.20 19.97
N ILE A 69 7.09 -3.49 20.00
CA ILE A 69 7.63 -4.42 21.01
C ILE A 69 9.17 -4.45 20.93
N LEU A 70 9.73 -4.59 19.73
CA LEU A 70 11.17 -4.66 19.53
C LEU A 70 11.87 -3.37 19.99
N LEU A 71 11.30 -2.21 19.65
CA LEU A 71 11.81 -0.92 20.08
C LEU A 71 11.66 -0.71 21.59
N ASN A 72 10.59 -1.21 22.22
CA ASN A 72 10.46 -1.18 23.68
C ASN A 72 11.46 -2.09 24.39
N PHE A 73 11.89 -3.18 23.75
CA PHE A 73 12.95 -4.02 24.31
C PHE A 73 14.34 -3.39 24.14
N ARG A 74 14.58 -2.72 23.00
CA ARG A 74 15.86 -2.09 22.67
C ARG A 74 16.06 -0.70 23.29
N TYR A 75 14.97 0.06 23.44
CA TYR A 75 14.90 1.44 23.89
C TYR A 75 13.82 1.62 24.96
N LYS A 76 13.73 2.79 25.59
CA LYS A 76 12.63 3.12 26.51
C LYS A 76 11.35 3.45 25.74
N PHE A 77 10.19 3.23 26.37
CA PHE A 77 8.87 3.53 25.79
C PHE A 77 8.76 4.93 25.14
N ALA A 78 9.25 5.95 25.83
CA ALA A 78 9.24 7.33 25.31
C ALA A 78 10.02 7.49 24.00
N VAL A 79 11.11 6.73 23.82
CA VAL A 79 11.93 6.75 22.61
C VAL A 79 11.27 5.93 21.50
N ALA A 80 10.71 4.76 21.84
CA ALA A 80 9.98 3.93 20.89
C ALA A 80 8.83 4.71 20.22
N VAL A 81 8.05 5.46 21.02
CA VAL A 81 6.98 6.32 20.50
C VAL A 81 7.53 7.39 19.56
N LYS A 82 8.61 8.09 19.94
CA LYS A 82 9.22 9.13 19.09
C LYS A 82 9.70 8.61 17.74
N ILE A 83 10.27 7.41 17.70
CA ILE A 83 10.79 6.80 16.46
C ILE A 83 9.64 6.36 15.54
N ILE A 84 8.57 5.81 16.10
CA ILE A 84 7.42 5.30 15.31
C ILE A 84 6.52 6.43 14.82
N LEU A 85 6.40 7.51 15.60
CA LEU A 85 5.51 8.64 15.29
C LEU A 85 5.65 9.20 13.85
N PRO A 86 6.85 9.51 13.32
CA PRO A 86 6.98 10.03 11.96
C PRO A 86 6.53 9.03 10.88
N SER A 87 6.84 7.74 11.07
CA SER A 87 6.40 6.67 10.16
C SER A 87 4.88 6.51 10.18
N LEU A 88 4.28 6.55 11.36
CA LEU A 88 2.83 6.43 11.53
C LEU A 88 2.08 7.62 10.91
N LEU A 89 2.52 8.85 11.19
CA LEU A 89 1.94 10.06 10.59
C LEU A 89 2.08 10.05 9.08
N ALA A 90 3.24 9.67 8.56
CA ALA A 90 3.46 9.56 7.13
C ALA A 90 2.51 8.54 6.48
N ALA A 91 2.32 7.36 7.09
CA ALA A 91 1.39 6.36 6.60
C ALA A 91 -0.06 6.89 6.54
N PHE A 92 -0.53 7.56 7.60
CA PHE A 92 -1.87 8.17 7.61
C PHE A 92 -2.03 9.25 6.55
N CYS A 93 -1.10 10.20 6.47
CA CYS A 93 -1.11 11.26 5.46
C CYS A 93 -1.07 10.68 4.03
N THR A 94 -0.29 9.63 3.83
CA THR A 94 -0.20 8.94 2.54
C THR A 94 -1.53 8.33 2.17
N VAL A 95 -2.17 7.56 3.06
CA VAL A 95 -3.48 6.94 2.79
C VAL A 95 -4.55 7.98 2.47
N ILE A 96 -4.59 9.08 3.23
CA ILE A 96 -5.55 10.17 3.01
C ILE A 96 -5.33 10.78 1.62
N LEU A 97 -4.09 11.13 1.29
CA LEU A 97 -3.76 11.75 0.01
C LEU A 97 -4.01 10.80 -1.17
N LEU A 98 -3.64 9.52 -1.03
CA LEU A 98 -3.91 8.49 -2.03
C LEU A 98 -5.39 8.33 -2.32
N THR A 99 -6.20 8.30 -1.26
CA THR A 99 -7.65 8.13 -1.39
C THR A 99 -8.26 9.32 -2.13
N LEU A 100 -7.74 10.53 -1.94
CA LEU A 100 -8.16 11.73 -2.67
C LEU A 100 -7.75 11.71 -4.15
N ILE A 101 -6.55 11.20 -4.48
CA ILE A 101 -6.02 11.19 -5.84
C ILE A 101 -6.60 10.03 -6.67
N VAL A 102 -6.63 8.83 -6.10
CA VAL A 102 -6.88 7.57 -6.82
C VAL A 102 -8.33 7.09 -6.62
N GLY A 103 -8.97 7.40 -5.49
CA GLY A 103 -10.37 7.05 -5.22
C GLY A 103 -10.63 5.57 -4.90
N TYR A 104 -9.61 4.70 -4.99
CA TYR A 104 -9.69 3.30 -4.56
C TYR A 104 -8.46 2.91 -3.74
N TYR A 105 -8.55 1.77 -3.05
CA TYR A 105 -7.47 1.25 -2.22
C TYR A 105 -7.18 -0.21 -2.55
N SER A 106 -6.02 -0.42 -3.18
CA SER A 106 -5.50 -1.71 -3.64
C SER A 106 -4.52 -2.37 -2.65
N ILE A 107 -4.26 -3.66 -2.86
CA ILE A 107 -3.26 -4.43 -2.10
C ILE A 107 -1.86 -3.84 -2.31
N PHE A 108 -1.57 -3.32 -3.51
CA PHE A 108 -0.30 -2.69 -3.83
C PHE A 108 0.00 -1.48 -2.92
N HIS A 109 -1.01 -0.68 -2.58
CA HIS A 109 -0.83 0.41 -1.62
C HIS A 109 -0.51 -0.11 -0.22
N ILE A 110 -1.10 -1.23 0.21
CA ILE A 110 -0.81 -1.84 1.51
C ILE A 110 0.63 -2.33 1.58
N ILE A 111 1.09 -3.02 0.54
CA ILE A 111 2.49 -3.51 0.46
C ILE A 111 3.46 -2.33 0.40
N ALA A 112 3.14 -1.28 -0.36
CA ALA A 112 3.91 -0.06 -0.38
C ALA A 112 3.99 0.60 1.01
N LEU A 113 2.89 0.63 1.77
CA LEU A 113 2.90 1.15 3.15
C LEU A 113 3.81 0.35 4.09
N LEU A 114 3.95 -0.96 3.89
CA LEU A 114 4.94 -1.76 4.64
C LEU A 114 6.38 -1.30 4.36
N ILE A 115 6.68 -0.92 3.11
CA ILE A 115 7.99 -0.40 2.72
C ILE A 115 8.20 1.00 3.30
N VAL A 116 7.20 1.87 3.19
CA VAL A 116 7.23 3.22 3.78
C VAL A 116 7.43 3.15 5.30
N LEU A 117 6.79 2.19 5.96
CA LEU A 117 6.97 1.94 7.38
C LEU A 117 8.44 1.65 7.71
N GLY A 118 9.09 0.75 6.96
CA GLY A 118 10.49 0.38 7.17
C GLY A 118 11.44 1.55 6.92
N LEU A 119 11.26 2.27 5.82
CA LEU A 119 12.04 3.46 5.48
C LEU A 119 11.88 4.59 6.51
N GLY A 120 10.66 4.76 7.04
CA GLY A 120 10.36 5.75 8.07
C GLY A 120 11.04 5.45 9.39
N ILE A 121 11.02 4.19 9.81
CA ILE A 121 11.70 3.76 11.04
C ILE A 121 13.21 3.87 10.89
N ASP A 122 13.77 3.45 9.74
CA ASP A 122 15.21 3.54 9.47
C ASP A 122 15.70 5.00 9.54
N SER A 123 15.02 5.90 8.84
CA SER A 123 15.32 7.33 8.84
C SER A 123 15.21 7.95 10.24
N ALA A 124 14.18 7.57 11.01
CA ALA A 124 13.96 8.05 12.37
C ALA A 124 15.04 7.54 13.34
N ILE A 125 15.43 6.27 13.23
CA ILE A 125 16.50 5.66 14.05
C ILE A 125 17.85 6.33 13.75
N PHE A 126 18.15 6.61 12.48
CA PHE A 126 19.39 7.28 12.09
C PHE A 126 19.48 8.70 12.67
N LEU A 127 18.40 9.48 12.57
CA LEU A 127 18.32 10.82 13.13
C LEU A 127 18.32 10.84 14.66
N TYR A 128 17.66 9.86 15.30
CA TYR A 128 17.68 9.71 16.75
C TYR A 128 19.10 9.44 17.27
N GLN A 129 19.89 8.61 16.57
CA GLN A 129 21.25 8.25 16.97
C GLN A 129 22.30 9.31 16.61
N ALA A 130 21.96 10.30 15.78
CA ALA A 130 22.90 11.26 15.22
C ALA A 130 23.60 12.16 16.26
N LYS A 131 23.07 12.29 17.49
CA LYS A 131 23.65 13.06 18.63
C LYS A 131 24.42 14.33 18.17
N LYS A 132 25.76 14.27 18.11
CA LYS A 132 26.66 15.39 17.76
C LYS A 132 26.85 15.60 16.24
N ASP A 133 26.59 14.58 15.44
CA ASP A 133 26.77 14.52 13.98
C ASP A 133 25.43 14.67 13.23
N LEU A 134 24.51 15.47 13.76
CA LEU A 134 23.18 15.69 13.16
C LEU A 134 23.23 16.20 11.72
N LYS A 135 24.17 17.09 11.39
CA LYS A 135 24.29 17.67 10.04
C LYS A 135 24.61 16.61 8.98
N PRO A 136 25.71 15.82 9.08
CA PRO A 136 26.01 14.80 8.08
C PRO A 136 24.94 13.70 8.02
N THR A 137 24.37 13.31 9.17
CA THR A 137 23.26 12.33 9.20
C THR A 137 22.02 12.85 8.47
N PHE A 138 21.62 14.10 8.69
CA PHE A 138 20.47 14.67 7.99
C PHE A 138 20.68 14.72 6.48
N THR A 139 21.88 15.08 6.02
CA THR A 139 22.22 15.04 4.59
C THR A 139 22.21 13.63 4.01
N ALA A 140 22.65 12.63 4.77
CA ALA A 140 22.63 11.23 4.34
C ALA A 140 21.18 10.71 4.20
N VAL A 141 20.32 11.01 5.19
CA VAL A 141 18.89 10.66 5.15
C VAL A 141 18.19 11.38 4.01
N PHE A 142 18.49 12.66 3.77
CA PHE A 142 17.94 13.41 2.63
C PHE A 142 18.34 12.79 1.29
N LEU A 143 19.62 12.48 1.10
CA LEU A 143 20.10 11.91 -0.16
C LEU A 143 19.55 10.50 -0.39
N SER A 144 19.48 9.67 0.66
CA SER A 144 18.84 8.34 0.61
C SER A 144 17.35 8.43 0.29
N SER A 145 16.63 9.37 0.91
CA SER A 145 15.22 9.61 0.62
C SER A 145 15.02 10.10 -0.81
N LEU A 146 15.93 10.95 -1.32
CA LEU A 146 15.85 11.49 -2.67
C LEU A 146 16.10 10.42 -3.74
N THR A 147 17.11 9.56 -3.57
CA THR A 147 17.36 8.46 -4.51
C THR A 147 16.21 7.47 -4.49
N THR A 148 15.67 7.17 -3.30
CA THR A 148 14.48 6.31 -3.14
C THR A 148 13.26 6.93 -3.83
N ALA A 149 13.01 8.22 -3.62
CA ALA A 149 11.94 8.96 -4.28
C ALA A 149 12.10 8.96 -5.81
N MET A 150 13.32 9.12 -6.33
CA MET A 150 13.57 9.01 -7.76
C MET A 150 13.33 7.58 -8.29
N SER A 151 13.81 6.55 -7.60
CA SER A 151 13.62 5.15 -8.02
C SER A 151 12.14 4.76 -8.06
N PHE A 152 11.38 5.07 -7.00
CA PHE A 152 9.95 4.74 -6.95
C PHE A 152 9.08 5.73 -7.74
N GLY A 153 9.51 6.98 -7.88
CA GLY A 153 8.86 7.98 -8.73
C GLY A 153 8.93 7.60 -10.21
N LEU A 154 10.04 7.01 -10.68
CA LEU A 154 10.10 6.51 -12.05
C LEU A 154 9.10 5.38 -12.33
N LEU A 155 8.74 4.58 -11.31
CA LEU A 155 7.72 3.53 -11.45
C LEU A 155 6.32 4.12 -11.71
N THR A 156 6.06 5.37 -11.32
CA THR A 156 4.78 6.06 -11.64
C THR A 156 4.66 6.45 -13.11
N ILE A 157 5.69 6.22 -13.93
CA ILE A 157 5.61 6.38 -15.39
C ILE A 157 5.17 5.05 -16.04
N SER A 158 5.13 3.96 -15.28
CA SER A 158 4.73 2.65 -15.79
C SER A 158 3.27 2.63 -16.26
N LYS A 159 3.05 2.00 -17.41
CA LYS A 159 1.70 1.76 -17.97
C LYS A 159 0.92 0.66 -17.23
N THR A 160 1.59 -0.09 -16.35
CA THR A 160 0.96 -1.17 -15.58
C THR A 160 0.37 -0.58 -14.30
N ALA A 161 -0.97 -0.56 -14.17
CA ALA A 161 -1.69 0.06 -13.05
C ALA A 161 -1.17 -0.35 -11.67
N ALA A 162 -0.90 -1.64 -11.46
CA ALA A 162 -0.34 -2.16 -10.21
C ALA A 162 1.00 -1.53 -9.81
N ILE A 163 1.89 -1.33 -10.79
CA ILE A 163 3.24 -0.79 -10.57
C ILE A 163 3.17 0.72 -10.35
N TYR A 164 2.29 1.40 -11.10
CA TYR A 164 2.01 2.82 -10.94
C TYR A 164 1.54 3.12 -9.51
N ASP A 165 0.50 2.41 -9.05
CA ASP A 165 -0.10 2.56 -7.73
C ASP A 165 0.93 2.32 -6.61
N PHE A 166 1.73 1.27 -6.77
CA PHE A 166 2.79 0.92 -5.83
C PHE A 166 3.85 2.04 -5.73
N GLY A 167 4.38 2.49 -6.86
CA GLY A 167 5.38 3.56 -6.92
C GLY A 167 4.87 4.87 -6.36
N LEU A 168 3.62 5.24 -6.68
CA LEU A 168 3.00 6.50 -6.25
C LEU A 168 2.82 6.52 -4.72
N THR A 169 2.43 5.39 -4.14
CA THR A 169 2.29 5.24 -2.68
C THR A 169 3.62 5.44 -1.97
N ILE A 170 4.69 4.82 -2.48
CA ILE A 170 6.01 4.94 -1.86
C ILE A 170 6.55 6.36 -2.02
N LEU A 171 6.38 6.99 -3.19
CA LEU A 171 6.81 8.36 -3.46
C LEU A 171 6.16 9.35 -2.47
N ILE A 172 4.85 9.26 -2.28
CA ILE A 172 4.12 10.11 -1.33
C ILE A 172 4.54 9.77 0.11
N GLY A 173 4.69 8.47 0.41
CA GLY A 173 5.09 8.00 1.73
C GLY A 173 6.47 8.49 2.15
N ILE A 174 7.49 8.35 1.29
CA ILE A 174 8.85 8.80 1.57
C ILE A 174 8.91 10.33 1.72
N PHE A 175 8.12 11.06 0.94
CA PHE A 175 8.01 12.51 1.05
C PHE A 175 7.51 12.92 2.45
N PHE A 176 6.42 12.30 2.93
CA PHE A 176 5.94 12.57 4.28
C PHE A 176 6.87 12.06 5.38
N VAL A 177 7.47 10.88 5.21
CA VAL A 177 8.50 10.36 6.13
C VAL A 177 9.61 11.37 6.29
N PHE A 178 10.14 11.91 5.19
CA PHE A 178 11.21 12.89 5.23
C PHE A 178 10.79 14.15 6.01
N ILE A 179 9.59 14.67 5.75
CA ILE A 179 9.03 15.85 6.45
C ILE A 179 8.88 15.60 7.96
N PHE A 180 8.40 14.42 8.36
CA PHE A 180 8.16 14.10 9.77
C PHE A 180 9.41 13.58 10.49
N SER A 181 10.40 13.06 9.78
CA SER A 181 11.62 12.46 10.36
C SER A 181 12.36 13.34 11.39
N PRO A 182 12.43 14.69 11.29
CA PRO A 182 13.09 15.52 12.29
C PRO A 182 12.45 15.45 13.69
N VAL A 183 11.21 14.99 13.80
CA VAL A 183 10.53 14.79 15.09
C VAL A 183 11.24 13.72 15.94
N ALA A 184 11.93 12.77 15.30
CA ALA A 184 12.69 11.72 15.99
C ALA A 184 14.05 12.19 16.53
N ILE A 185 14.49 13.42 16.22
CA ILE A 185 15.76 13.95 16.72
C ILE A 185 15.74 14.00 18.24
N ASP A 186 16.74 13.35 18.86
CA ASP A 186 16.88 13.39 20.31
C ASP A 186 17.36 14.78 20.72
N LYS A 187 16.44 15.58 21.29
CA LYS A 187 16.80 16.80 21.99
C LYS A 187 17.46 16.41 23.31
N LEU A 188 18.71 15.96 23.26
CA LEU A 188 19.51 15.80 24.46
C LEU A 188 19.72 17.18 25.06
N LYS A 189 19.10 17.33 26.23
CA LYS A 189 19.36 18.25 27.35
C LYS A 189 20.52 19.21 27.10
N LYS A 190 20.18 20.50 27.04
CA LYS A 190 21.10 21.59 27.35
C LYS A 190 21.65 21.31 28.75
N ASP A 191 22.88 20.84 28.84
CA ASP A 191 23.71 21.03 30.03
C ASP A 191 24.22 22.49 30.01
#